data_AF-A0A812YLG1-F1
#
_entry.id   AF-A0A812YLG1-F1
#
_cell.length_a   1.000
_cell.length_b   1.000
_cell.length_c   1.000
_cell.angle_alpha   90.00
_cell.angle_beta   90.00
_cell.angle_gamma   90.00
#
_symmetry.space_group_name_H-M   'P 1'
#
loop_
_entity.id
_entity.type
_entity.pdbx_description
1 polymer ?
#
loop_
_entity_poly.entity_id
_entity_poly.type
_entity_poly.pdbx_seq_one_letter_code
_entity_poly.pdbx_strand_id
1 'polypeptide(L)'
;MLLDDGCYANLYTNLTKAFKLRIVGFTAPYQYDIYDYTDACHTQFSPKRTLTSGKCERFVGGYFAMMTNRLRSSTCVGASCSRLAVTKQRFYSETNCMGLPYEVYTYPVQNECMRWSNGTQTFKVDPTTTNVTQTDYLVNDKCGGDLIQVYTMTVGYCYELYPDRAPRSFKWEVERYDATTISDAWRPASLGFTQALGLAAPIALLGTSREL
;
A
#
# COMPACT_ATOMS: atom_id res chain seq x y z
N MET A 1 1.71 1.63 5.19
CA MET A 1 1.69 0.31 4.52
C MET A 1 0.26 -0.18 4.49
N LEU A 2 -0.12 -0.86 3.42
CA LEU A 2 -1.51 -1.13 3.08
C LEU A 2 -1.94 -2.55 3.52
N LEU A 3 -1.14 -3.56 3.20
CA LEU A 3 -1.37 -4.98 3.40
C LEU A 3 -0.19 -5.68 4.11
N ASP A 4 -0.50 -6.73 4.87
CA ASP A 4 0.47 -7.71 5.37
C ASP A 4 0.99 -8.56 4.20
N ASP A 5 2.28 -8.91 4.24
CA ASP A 5 3.03 -9.61 3.20
C ASP A 5 3.00 -8.96 1.80
N GLY A 6 2.52 -7.71 1.72
CA GLY A 6 2.52 -6.92 0.50
C GLY A 6 3.94 -6.56 0.07
N CYS A 7 4.24 -6.70 -1.23
CA CYS A 7 5.45 -6.14 -1.81
C CYS A 7 5.26 -4.64 -2.06
N TYR A 8 6.10 -3.81 -1.44
CA TYR A 8 6.15 -2.37 -1.68
C TYR A 8 7.43 -2.04 -2.40
N ALA A 9 7.33 -1.84 -3.71
CA ALA A 9 8.45 -1.45 -4.54
C ALA A 9 8.31 0.01 -4.96
N ASN A 10 9.43 0.72 -4.98
CA ASN A 10 9.53 2.04 -5.59
C ASN A 10 10.88 2.20 -6.28
N LEU A 11 10.93 3.04 -7.31
CA LEU A 11 12.17 3.44 -7.95
C LEU A 11 12.78 4.61 -7.17
N TYR A 12 13.95 4.38 -6.60
CA TYR A 12 14.75 5.42 -5.96
C TYR A 12 16.00 5.60 -6.80
N THR A 13 15.97 6.56 -7.72
CA THR A 13 16.93 6.71 -8.84
C THR A 13 16.90 5.49 -9.79
N ASN A 14 18.00 5.17 -10.49
CA ASN A 14 18.08 3.98 -11.37
C ASN A 14 18.14 2.64 -10.58
N LEU A 15 17.87 2.67 -9.28
CA LEU A 15 17.84 1.50 -8.41
C LEU A 15 16.43 1.29 -7.87
N THR A 16 15.87 0.11 -8.12
CA THR A 16 14.64 -0.32 -7.45
C THR A 16 14.97 -0.61 -6.00
N LYS A 17 14.17 -0.07 -5.07
CA LYS A 17 14.17 -0.54 -3.68
C LYS A 17 12.78 -1.05 -3.38
N ALA A 18 12.69 -2.29 -2.96
CA ALA A 18 11.45 -2.83 -2.45
C ALA A 18 11.63 -3.40 -1.06
N PHE A 19 10.51 -3.51 -0.36
CA PHE A 19 10.47 -4.20 0.91
C PHE A 19 9.18 -4.99 1.03
N LYS A 20 9.25 -6.10 1.77
CA LYS A 20 8.08 -6.82 2.29
C LYS A 20 8.04 -6.67 3.79
N LEU A 21 6.83 -6.62 4.32
CA LEU A 21 6.59 -6.61 5.75
C LEU A 21 5.63 -7.72 6.11
N ARG A 22 6.00 -8.52 7.11
CA ARG A 22 5.20 -9.62 7.63
C ARG A 22 4.94 -9.44 9.11
N ILE A 23 3.69 -9.53 9.53
CA ILE A 23 3.33 -9.57 10.95
C ILE A 23 3.72 -10.95 11.51
N VAL A 24 4.58 -10.97 12.53
CA VAL A 24 5.05 -12.20 13.19
C VAL A 24 4.62 -12.27 14.66
N GLY A 25 4.28 -11.14 15.27
CA GLY A 25 3.72 -11.08 16.63
C GLY A 25 2.34 -10.43 16.61
N PHE A 26 1.30 -11.19 16.95
CA PHE A 26 -0.10 -10.74 16.98
C PHE A 26 -0.56 -10.24 18.37
N THR A 27 0.28 -10.39 19.39
CA THR A 27 0.05 -9.86 20.74
C THR A 27 0.94 -8.65 20.96
N ALA A 28 0.42 -7.66 21.70
CA ALA A 28 1.19 -6.47 22.01
C ALA A 28 2.39 -6.80 22.94
N PRO A 29 3.59 -6.25 22.68
CA PRO A 29 3.93 -5.41 21.53
C PRO A 29 4.03 -6.24 20.24
N TYR A 30 3.33 -5.81 19.18
CA TYR A 30 3.33 -6.50 17.90
C TYR A 30 4.74 -6.51 17.30
N GLN A 31 5.05 -7.54 16.52
CA GLN A 31 6.34 -7.70 15.87
C GLN A 31 6.17 -7.85 14.36
N TYR A 32 7.10 -7.24 13.61
CA TYR A 32 7.08 -7.16 12.16
C TYR A 32 8.42 -7.59 11.58
N ASP A 33 8.46 -8.62 10.75
CA ASP A 33 9.64 -8.95 9.96
C ASP A 33 9.66 -8.11 8.69
N ILE A 34 10.77 -7.42 8.44
CA ILE A 34 11.05 -6.63 7.24
C ILE A 34 12.09 -7.34 6.41
N TYR A 35 11.82 -7.43 5.11
CA TYR A 35 12.71 -7.96 4.10
C TYR A 35 12.97 -6.87 3.07
N ASP A 36 14.24 -6.51 2.87
CA ASP A 36 14.63 -5.54 1.86
C ASP A 36 15.05 -6.27 0.58
N TYR A 37 14.72 -5.71 -0.59
CA TYR A 37 14.95 -6.29 -1.91
C TYR A 37 15.55 -5.25 -2.88
N THR A 38 16.36 -5.72 -3.83
CA THR A 38 16.98 -4.87 -4.88
C THR A 38 16.11 -4.69 -6.12
N ASP A 39 15.01 -5.44 -6.23
CA ASP A 39 14.04 -5.41 -7.32
C ASP A 39 12.61 -5.49 -6.75
N ALA A 40 11.61 -5.83 -7.57
CA ALA A 40 10.19 -5.94 -7.17
C ALA A 40 9.90 -7.15 -6.26
N CYS A 41 10.64 -7.26 -5.15
CA CYS A 41 10.59 -8.31 -4.14
C CYS A 41 10.93 -9.74 -4.61
N HIS A 42 11.84 -9.85 -5.58
CA HIS A 42 12.38 -11.12 -6.07
C HIS A 42 13.76 -11.41 -5.48
N THR A 43 14.68 -10.43 -5.50
CA THR A 43 16.07 -10.59 -5.04
C THR A 43 16.26 -9.92 -3.68
N GLN A 44 16.36 -10.74 -2.63
CA GLN A 44 16.54 -10.25 -1.26
C GLN A 44 17.92 -9.58 -1.11
N PHE A 45 17.92 -8.33 -0.64
CA PHE A 45 19.13 -7.52 -0.46
C PHE A 45 19.77 -7.72 0.91
N SER A 46 18.96 -7.78 1.97
CA SER A 46 19.43 -7.87 3.35
C SER A 46 18.76 -9.00 4.12
N PRO A 47 19.39 -9.53 5.17
CA PRO A 47 18.71 -10.43 6.09
C PRO A 47 17.47 -9.75 6.69
N LYS A 48 16.52 -10.57 7.14
CA LYS A 48 15.30 -10.08 7.76
C LYS A 48 15.63 -9.29 9.02
N ARG A 49 14.84 -8.25 9.29
CA ARG A 49 14.92 -7.46 10.52
C ARG A 49 13.56 -7.43 11.21
N THR A 50 13.52 -7.61 12.53
CA THR A 50 12.27 -7.56 13.28
C THR A 50 12.12 -6.20 13.93
N LEU A 51 11.03 -5.50 13.62
CA LEU A 51 10.62 -4.25 14.28
C LEU A 51 9.55 -4.54 15.33
N THR A 52 9.46 -3.67 16.33
CA THR A 52 8.49 -3.73 17.42
C THR A 52 7.51 -2.57 17.33
N SER A 53 6.22 -2.83 17.51
CA SER A 53 5.19 -1.78 17.47
C SER A 53 5.40 -0.71 18.53
N GLY A 54 5.07 0.55 18.19
CA GLY A 54 5.14 1.68 19.11
C GLY A 54 6.54 2.24 19.35
N LYS A 55 7.58 1.67 18.73
CA LYS A 55 8.94 2.23 18.73
C LYS A 55 9.25 2.90 17.39
N CYS A 56 9.97 4.02 17.45
CA CYS A 56 10.52 4.65 16.25
C CYS A 56 11.83 3.93 15.88
N GLU A 57 11.76 3.04 14.90
CA GLU A 57 12.89 2.19 14.50
C GLU A 57 13.25 2.40 13.03
N ARG A 58 14.47 2.03 12.65
CA ARG A 58 14.94 2.15 11.28
C ARG A 58 14.11 1.23 10.37
N PHE A 59 13.38 1.83 9.44
CA PHE A 59 12.49 1.14 8.53
C PHE A 59 13.24 0.67 7.27
N VAL A 60 13.38 1.51 6.25
CA VAL A 60 14.08 1.19 5.00
C VAL A 60 15.02 2.33 4.63
N GLY A 61 16.24 2.02 4.19
CA GLY A 61 17.25 3.03 3.87
C GLY A 61 17.62 3.88 5.09
N GLY A 62 17.42 5.21 4.97
CA GLY A 62 17.62 6.18 6.05
C GLY A 62 16.32 6.60 6.77
N TYR A 63 15.19 5.98 6.44
CA TYR A 63 13.90 6.33 7.02
C TYR A 63 13.67 5.56 8.33
N PHE A 64 13.05 6.25 9.30
CA PHE A 64 12.58 5.67 10.55
C PHE A 64 11.06 5.71 10.56
N ALA A 65 10.43 4.70 11.15
CA ALA A 65 8.98 4.62 11.23
C ALA A 65 8.55 4.07 12.59
N MET A 66 7.37 4.52 13.03
CA MET A 66 6.65 3.91 14.12
C MET A 66 5.47 3.13 13.55
N MET A 67 5.39 1.85 13.89
CA MET A 67 4.43 0.93 13.32
C MET A 67 3.31 0.55 14.30
N THR A 68 2.08 0.51 13.79
CA THR A 68 0.90 0.04 14.52
C THR A 68 0.05 -0.83 13.62
N ASN A 69 -0.62 -1.82 14.22
CA ASN A 69 -1.55 -2.70 13.52
C ASN A 69 -2.97 -2.16 13.60
N ARG A 70 -3.72 -2.36 12.52
CA ARG A 70 -5.17 -2.18 12.51
C ARG A 70 -5.82 -3.45 11.99
N LEU A 71 -6.82 -3.94 12.72
CA LEU A 71 -7.52 -5.16 12.35
C LEU A 71 -8.35 -4.89 11.09
N ARG A 72 -8.24 -5.78 10.10
CA ARG A 72 -9.11 -5.80 8.92
C ARG A 72 -10.03 -7.01 9.05
N SER A 73 -11.31 -6.74 9.26
CA SER A 73 -12.38 -7.72 9.26
C SER A 73 -13.69 -6.98 8.98
N SER A 74 -14.63 -7.63 8.31
CA SER A 74 -16.01 -7.15 8.14
C SER A 74 -16.76 -7.01 9.47
N THR A 75 -16.27 -7.67 10.53
CA THR A 75 -16.84 -7.63 11.89
C THR A 75 -16.10 -6.70 12.85
N CYS A 76 -14.99 -6.09 12.42
CA CYS A 76 -14.27 -5.13 13.25
C CYS A 76 -15.11 -3.85 13.40
N VAL A 77 -15.13 -3.22 14.57
CA VAL A 77 -15.76 -1.90 14.78
C VAL A 77 -14.83 -0.98 15.57
N GLY A 78 -14.69 0.27 15.14
CA GLY A 78 -13.99 1.33 15.89
C GLY A 78 -12.62 1.77 15.33
N ALA A 79 -11.89 2.55 16.13
CA ALA A 79 -10.63 3.21 15.70
C ALA A 79 -9.46 2.24 15.49
N SER A 80 -9.54 1.04 16.06
CA SER A 80 -8.58 -0.05 15.89
C SER A 80 -8.73 -0.78 14.54
N CYS A 81 -9.77 -0.47 13.77
CA CYS A 81 -10.06 -1.12 12.50
C CYS A 81 -9.42 -0.40 11.31
N SER A 82 -8.96 -1.19 10.35
CA SER A 82 -8.45 -0.68 9.07
C SER A 82 -9.64 -0.25 8.22
N ARG A 83 -9.65 1.01 7.78
CA ARG A 83 -10.62 1.51 6.78
C ARG A 83 -10.22 1.16 5.35
N LEU A 84 -9.07 0.51 5.17
CA LEU A 84 -8.59 0.12 3.86
C LEU A 84 -9.49 -1.00 3.29
N ALA A 85 -10.27 -0.64 2.28
CA ALA A 85 -10.99 -1.62 1.48
C ALA A 85 -10.02 -2.30 0.51
N VAL A 86 -10.23 -3.59 0.29
CA VAL A 86 -9.38 -4.39 -0.61
C VAL A 86 -10.23 -5.25 -1.53
N THR A 87 -9.70 -5.56 -2.70
CA THR A 87 -10.21 -6.60 -3.58
C THR A 87 -9.25 -7.79 -3.54
N LYS A 88 -9.80 -8.99 -3.67
CA LYS A 88 -9.07 -10.25 -3.71
C LYS A 88 -9.29 -10.92 -5.04
N GLN A 89 -8.21 -11.21 -5.74
CA GLN A 89 -8.22 -12.09 -6.91
C GLN A 89 -7.89 -13.50 -6.43
N ARG A 90 -8.85 -14.42 -6.55
CA ARG A 90 -8.69 -15.81 -6.13
C ARG A 90 -8.58 -16.70 -7.35
N PHE A 91 -7.56 -17.55 -7.38
CA PHE A 91 -7.31 -18.51 -8.43
C PHE A 91 -7.64 -19.93 -7.97
N TYR A 92 -8.26 -20.70 -8.87
CA TYR A 92 -8.77 -22.04 -8.62
C TYR A 92 -8.11 -23.03 -9.57
N SER A 93 -7.84 -24.24 -9.07
CA SER A 93 -7.32 -25.34 -9.88
C SER A 93 -8.36 -25.94 -10.80
N GLU A 94 -9.65 -25.71 -10.53
CA GLU A 94 -10.80 -26.22 -11.28
C GLU A 94 -11.51 -25.09 -12.06
N THR A 95 -12.36 -25.47 -13.01
CA THR A 95 -13.24 -24.53 -13.74
C THR A 95 -14.38 -24.05 -12.83
N ASN A 96 -15.09 -23.00 -13.23
CA ASN A 96 -16.23 -22.43 -12.49
C ASN A 96 -15.92 -22.05 -11.02
N CYS A 97 -14.65 -21.82 -10.68
CA CYS A 97 -14.20 -21.39 -9.36
C CYS A 97 -14.59 -22.38 -8.25
N MET A 98 -14.59 -23.67 -8.59
CA MET A 98 -14.86 -24.76 -7.66
C MET A 98 -13.64 -25.09 -6.79
N GLY A 99 -13.90 -25.57 -5.59
CA GLY A 99 -12.87 -25.99 -4.63
C GLY A 99 -12.26 -24.85 -3.82
N LEU A 100 -11.13 -25.13 -3.18
CA LEU A 100 -10.38 -24.14 -2.41
C LEU A 100 -9.49 -23.32 -3.35
N PRO A 101 -9.43 -21.98 -3.19
CA PRO A 101 -8.49 -21.18 -3.94
C PRO A 101 -7.07 -21.55 -3.53
N TYR A 102 -6.22 -21.90 -4.49
CA TYR A 102 -4.84 -22.27 -4.20
C TYR A 102 -3.91 -21.04 -4.17
N GLU A 103 -4.36 -19.91 -4.75
CA GLU A 103 -3.61 -18.67 -4.79
C GLU A 103 -4.56 -17.46 -4.67
N VAL A 104 -4.14 -16.46 -3.89
CA VAL A 104 -4.95 -15.28 -3.58
C VAL A 104 -4.07 -14.03 -3.60
N TYR A 105 -4.40 -13.08 -4.46
CA TYR A 105 -3.77 -11.77 -4.51
C TYR A 105 -4.72 -10.72 -3.93
N THR A 106 -4.18 -9.79 -3.14
CA THR A 106 -4.98 -8.75 -2.48
C THR A 106 -4.50 -7.38 -2.92
N TYR A 107 -5.44 -6.50 -3.27
CA TYR A 107 -5.15 -5.17 -3.78
C TYR A 107 -6.03 -4.12 -3.08
N PRO A 108 -5.47 -2.97 -2.65
CA PRO A 108 -6.24 -1.85 -2.11
C PRO A 108 -7.10 -1.19 -3.21
N VAL A 109 -8.34 -0.81 -2.88
CA VAL A 109 -9.34 -0.33 -3.87
C VAL A 109 -9.72 1.15 -3.72
N GLN A 110 -8.92 1.95 -3.04
CA GLN A 110 -9.17 3.39 -2.87
C GLN A 110 -8.25 4.22 -3.79
N ASN A 111 -7.93 3.66 -4.96
CA ASN A 111 -7.07 4.28 -5.98
C ASN A 111 -5.61 4.47 -5.52
N GLU A 112 -5.11 3.58 -4.67
CA GLU A 112 -3.71 3.58 -4.28
C GLU A 112 -2.82 3.19 -5.46
N CYS A 113 -1.81 4.01 -5.70
CA CYS A 113 -0.85 3.78 -6.75
C CYS A 113 0.14 2.68 -6.35
N MET A 114 0.09 1.56 -7.06
CA MET A 114 0.96 0.41 -6.83
C MET A 114 1.92 0.21 -7.99
N ARG A 115 3.12 -0.31 -7.68
CA ARG A 115 4.05 -0.73 -8.71
C ARG A 115 3.52 -1.98 -9.41
N TRP A 116 3.59 -1.99 -10.73
CA TRP A 116 3.27 -3.13 -11.59
C TRP A 116 4.45 -3.43 -12.53
N SER A 117 4.54 -4.65 -13.03
CA SER A 117 5.66 -5.22 -13.80
C SER A 117 6.35 -4.21 -14.73
N ASN A 118 5.56 -3.52 -15.56
CA ASN A 118 6.02 -2.49 -16.49
C ASN A 118 5.21 -1.19 -16.32
N GLY A 119 5.15 -0.65 -15.10
CA GLY A 119 4.48 0.62 -14.84
C GLY A 119 3.86 0.68 -13.45
N THR A 120 2.71 1.31 -13.35
CA THR A 120 1.94 1.35 -12.11
C THR A 120 0.51 0.93 -12.37
N GLN A 121 -0.19 0.54 -11.31
CA GLN A 121 -1.60 0.18 -11.40
C GLN A 121 -2.37 0.70 -10.19
N THR A 122 -3.65 0.98 -10.39
CA THR A 122 -4.60 1.33 -9.34
C THR A 122 -5.82 0.43 -9.44
N PHE A 123 -6.44 0.13 -8.29
CA PHE A 123 -7.75 -0.50 -8.26
C PHE A 123 -8.75 0.44 -7.60
N LYS A 124 -9.97 0.37 -8.12
CA LYS A 124 -11.13 1.06 -7.58
C LYS A 124 -12.30 0.10 -7.56
N VAL A 125 -13.15 0.19 -6.55
CA VAL A 125 -14.45 -0.50 -6.56
C VAL A 125 -15.57 0.53 -6.73
N ASP A 126 -16.62 0.15 -7.43
CA ASP A 126 -17.83 0.97 -7.51
C ASP A 126 -18.57 1.03 -6.14
N PRO A 127 -19.39 2.06 -5.89
CA PRO A 127 -20.12 2.20 -4.63
C PRO A 127 -20.99 0.98 -4.29
N THR A 128 -21.54 0.32 -5.31
CA THR A 128 -22.37 -0.89 -5.20
C THR A 128 -21.57 -2.17 -5.00
N THR A 129 -20.23 -2.12 -5.03
CA THR A 129 -19.34 -3.29 -4.92
C THR A 129 -19.65 -4.41 -5.90
N THR A 130 -20.13 -4.02 -7.07
CA THR A 130 -20.45 -4.93 -8.16
C THR A 130 -19.27 -5.05 -9.12
N ASN A 131 -18.47 -3.99 -9.26
CA ASN A 131 -17.39 -3.91 -10.23
C ASN A 131 -16.10 -3.44 -9.60
N VAL A 132 -15.01 -4.13 -9.92
CA VAL A 132 -13.64 -3.71 -9.66
C VAL A 132 -13.10 -3.15 -10.96
N THR A 133 -12.64 -1.90 -10.93
CA THR A 133 -11.90 -1.27 -12.02
C THR A 133 -10.42 -1.35 -11.71
N GLN A 134 -9.66 -2.00 -12.58
CA GLN A 134 -8.20 -1.93 -12.61
C GLN A 134 -7.78 -0.91 -13.67
N THR A 135 -6.78 -0.10 -13.37
CA THR A 135 -6.19 0.85 -14.29
C THR A 135 -4.69 0.68 -14.28
N ASP A 136 -4.12 0.29 -15.42
CA ASP A 136 -2.70 0.09 -15.62
C ASP A 136 -2.13 1.30 -16.37
N TYR A 137 -1.14 1.95 -15.76
CA TYR A 137 -0.38 3.07 -16.32
C TYR A 137 0.95 2.51 -16.83
N LEU A 138 0.96 2.14 -18.10
CA LEU A 138 2.09 1.43 -18.72
C LEU A 138 3.30 2.33 -18.84
N VAL A 139 4.48 1.79 -18.52
CA VAL A 139 5.79 2.47 -18.57
C VAL A 139 5.84 3.73 -17.68
N ASN A 140 4.85 3.94 -16.81
CA ASN A 140 4.82 5.07 -15.90
C ASN A 140 5.01 4.62 -14.46
N ASP A 141 6.02 5.21 -13.81
CA ASP A 141 6.34 4.98 -12.40
C ASP A 141 5.44 5.80 -11.46
N LYS A 142 4.53 6.58 -12.03
CA LYS A 142 3.49 7.34 -11.34
C LYS A 142 2.16 6.96 -11.97
N CYS A 143 1.13 6.80 -11.15
CA CYS A 143 -0.22 6.55 -11.63
C CYS A 143 -0.76 7.80 -12.34
N GLY A 144 -0.51 7.88 -13.64
CA GLY A 144 -0.83 8.95 -14.57
C GLY A 144 -0.22 8.70 -15.95
N GLY A 145 -0.29 9.68 -16.83
CA GLY A 145 0.22 9.59 -18.21
C GLY A 145 -0.81 9.10 -19.22
N ASP A 146 -0.41 8.99 -20.48
CA ASP A 146 -1.34 8.83 -21.59
C ASP A 146 -1.57 7.36 -22.00
N LEU A 147 -0.61 6.48 -21.68
CA LEU A 147 -0.70 5.06 -22.01
C LEU A 147 -1.37 4.28 -20.88
N ILE A 148 -2.71 4.24 -20.94
CA ILE A 148 -3.56 3.63 -19.90
C ILE A 148 -4.32 2.43 -20.47
N GLN A 149 -4.38 1.35 -19.71
CA GLN A 149 -5.33 0.25 -19.93
C GLN A 149 -6.31 0.15 -18.77
N VAL A 150 -7.60 0.04 -19.07
CA VAL A 150 -8.66 -0.04 -18.05
C VAL A 150 -9.40 -1.36 -18.20
N TYR A 151 -9.48 -2.10 -17.10
CA TYR A 151 -10.22 -3.36 -17.02
C TYR A 151 -11.33 -3.22 -15.99
N THR A 152 -12.53 -3.69 -16.33
CA THR A 152 -13.67 -3.74 -15.39
C THR A 152 -14.08 -5.18 -15.19
N MET A 153 -14.05 -5.64 -13.94
CA MET A 153 -14.32 -7.02 -13.57
C MET A 153 -15.50 -7.07 -12.60
N THR A 154 -16.43 -7.97 -12.86
CA THR A 154 -17.61 -8.18 -12.03
C THR A 154 -17.23 -8.99 -10.80
N VAL A 155 -17.58 -8.48 -9.62
CA VAL A 155 -17.37 -9.15 -8.34
C VAL A 155 -18.21 -10.41 -8.28
N GLY A 156 -17.61 -11.51 -7.83
CA GLY A 156 -18.25 -12.82 -7.73
C GLY A 156 -18.39 -13.57 -9.05
N TYR A 157 -18.17 -12.93 -10.20
CA TYR A 157 -18.16 -13.63 -11.49
C TYR A 157 -16.92 -14.52 -11.60
N CYS A 158 -17.13 -15.75 -12.10
CA CYS A 158 -16.04 -16.68 -12.33
C CYS A 158 -15.56 -16.63 -13.79
N TYR A 159 -14.28 -16.30 -13.95
CA TYR A 159 -13.61 -16.20 -15.24
C TYR A 159 -12.80 -17.47 -15.50
N GLU A 160 -13.00 -18.09 -16.65
CA GLU A 160 -12.18 -19.21 -17.13
C GLU A 160 -10.81 -18.71 -17.61
N LEU A 161 -9.77 -19.51 -17.40
CA LEU A 161 -8.38 -19.20 -17.80
C LEU A 161 -7.84 -20.27 -18.75
N TYR A 162 -7.33 -21.37 -18.20
CA TYR A 162 -6.71 -22.43 -18.97
C TYR A 162 -7.55 -23.72 -18.92
N PRO A 163 -7.76 -24.39 -20.05
CA PRO A 163 -8.54 -25.62 -20.10
C PRO A 163 -7.78 -26.84 -19.57
N ASP A 164 -6.45 -26.83 -19.62
CA ASP A 164 -5.59 -28.01 -19.46
C ASP A 164 -4.55 -27.88 -18.33
N ARG A 165 -4.47 -26.72 -17.66
CA ARG A 165 -3.53 -26.48 -16.57
C ARG A 165 -4.09 -25.53 -15.51
N ALA A 166 -3.61 -25.63 -14.27
CA ALA A 166 -3.91 -24.64 -13.25
C ALA A 166 -3.13 -23.32 -13.52
N PRO A 167 -3.70 -22.15 -13.18
CA PRO A 167 -5.08 -21.92 -12.74
C PRO A 167 -6.10 -22.09 -13.87
N ARG A 168 -7.21 -22.79 -13.59
CA ARG A 168 -8.26 -23.02 -14.57
C ARG A 168 -9.34 -21.94 -14.55
N SER A 169 -9.56 -21.32 -13.39
CA SER A 169 -10.48 -20.19 -13.27
C SER A 169 -10.06 -19.23 -12.16
N PHE A 170 -10.63 -18.03 -12.16
CA PHE A 170 -10.45 -17.04 -11.11
C PHE A 170 -11.72 -16.21 -10.88
N LYS A 171 -11.84 -15.63 -9.69
CA LYS A 171 -12.87 -14.63 -9.39
C LYS A 171 -12.33 -13.48 -8.55
N TRP A 172 -13.04 -12.36 -8.61
CA TRP A 172 -12.81 -11.20 -7.77
C TRP A 172 -13.78 -11.15 -6.60
N GLU A 173 -13.28 -10.84 -5.41
CA GLU A 173 -14.07 -10.61 -4.20
C GLU A 173 -13.67 -9.28 -3.57
N VAL A 174 -14.59 -8.62 -2.87
CA VAL A 174 -14.30 -7.36 -2.19
C VAL A 174 -14.44 -7.56 -0.69
N GLU A 175 -13.45 -7.11 0.06
CA GLU A 175 -13.46 -7.08 1.52
C GLU A 175 -13.39 -5.64 2.01
N ARG A 176 -14.40 -5.20 2.76
CA ARG A 176 -14.51 -3.84 3.29
C ARG A 176 -15.06 -3.84 4.71
N TYR A 177 -14.67 -2.79 5.46
CA TYR A 177 -15.21 -2.47 6.78
C TYR A 177 -16.62 -1.87 6.69
N ASP A 178 -16.85 -0.97 5.72
CA ASP A 178 -18.13 -0.30 5.51
C ASP A 178 -18.35 -0.06 4.00
N ALA A 179 -19.60 -0.16 3.57
CA ALA A 179 -20.01 0.11 2.21
C ALA A 179 -19.88 1.57 1.79
N THR A 180 -19.96 2.48 2.75
CA THR A 180 -20.04 3.92 2.53
C THR A 180 -18.68 4.62 2.47
N THR A 181 -17.59 3.94 2.87
CA THR A 181 -16.24 4.55 2.98
C THR A 181 -15.39 4.47 1.71
N ILE A 182 -15.99 4.31 0.53
CA ILE A 182 -15.27 4.40 -0.76
C ILE A 182 -15.08 5.89 -1.09
N SER A 183 -14.30 6.59 -0.28
CA SER A 183 -13.89 7.96 -0.54
C SER A 183 -12.51 8.16 0.06
N ASP A 184 -11.56 8.35 -0.85
CA ASP A 184 -10.21 8.84 -0.63
C ASP A 184 -9.24 7.86 0.04
N ALA A 185 -8.16 7.56 -0.68
CA ALA A 185 -6.91 7.20 -0.05
C ALA A 185 -6.63 8.25 1.03
N TRP A 186 -6.67 7.86 2.32
CA TRP A 186 -6.30 8.76 3.40
C TRP A 186 -4.82 9.09 3.23
N ARG A 187 -4.54 10.17 2.50
CA ARG A 187 -3.30 10.92 2.63
C ARG A 187 -3.56 11.85 3.80
N PRO A 188 -2.81 11.78 4.91
CA PRO A 188 -2.87 12.85 5.90
C PRO A 188 -2.65 14.16 5.13
N ALA A 189 -3.65 15.04 5.17
CA ALA A 189 -3.58 16.35 4.55
C ALA A 189 -2.37 17.05 5.17
N SER A 190 -1.30 17.18 4.38
CA SER A 190 -0.07 17.88 4.72
C SER A 190 0.57 17.48 6.07
N LEU A 191 1.80 16.93 6.02
CA LEU A 191 2.82 17.48 6.90
C LEU A 191 2.88 18.96 6.55
N GLY A 192 2.08 19.76 7.27
CA GLY A 192 2.17 21.20 7.21
C GLY A 192 3.62 21.51 7.53
N PHE A 193 4.38 21.90 6.50
CA PHE A 193 5.44 22.84 6.72
C PHE A 193 4.75 24.07 7.28
N THR A 194 4.59 24.11 8.61
CA THR A 194 4.70 25.37 9.32
C THR A 194 6.06 25.90 8.93
N GLN A 195 6.12 26.69 7.85
CA GLN A 195 7.16 27.68 7.72
C GLN A 195 7.04 28.48 9.00
N ALA A 196 7.98 28.26 9.90
CA ALA A 196 8.23 29.19 10.98
C ALA A 196 8.46 30.52 10.28
N LEU A 197 7.47 31.40 10.33
CA LEU A 197 7.67 32.82 10.16
C LEU A 197 8.65 33.22 11.27
N GLY A 198 9.95 33.08 10.97
CA GLY A 198 10.99 33.70 11.73
C GLY A 198 10.76 35.20 11.61
N LEU A 199 10.12 35.77 12.63
CA LEU A 199 10.21 37.19 12.92
C LEU A 199 11.69 37.48 13.11
N ALA A 200 12.34 37.93 12.03
CA ALA A 200 13.64 38.57 12.10
C ALA A 200 13.44 39.85 12.92
N ALA A 201 13.75 39.80 14.20
CA ALA A 201 13.92 40.99 15.01
C ALA A 201 15.17 41.73 14.48
N PRO A 202 15.07 43.01 14.10
CA PRO A 202 16.25 43.79 13.77
C PRO A 202 17.02 44.04 15.07
N ILE A 203 18.23 43.48 15.15
CA ILE A 203 19.22 43.83 16.17
C ILE A 203 19.61 45.29 15.91
N ALA A 204 19.08 46.20 16.70
CA ALA A 204 19.55 47.58 16.75
C ALA A 204 20.95 47.59 17.38
N LEU A 205 21.96 47.88 16.55
CA LEU A 205 23.30 48.23 17.00
C LEU A 205 23.24 49.60 17.70
N LEU A 206 23.20 49.60 19.02
CA LEU A 206 23.45 50.79 19.83
C LEU A 206 24.96 51.05 19.84
N GLY A 207 25.36 52.08 19.11
CA GLY A 207 26.68 52.67 19.20
C GLY A 207 26.88 53.36 20.55
N THR A 208 28.03 53.13 21.17
CA THR A 208 28.56 53.97 22.23
C THR A 208 29.95 54.44 21.82
N SER A 209 30.03 55.64 21.24
CA SER A 209 31.23 56.46 21.25
C SER A 209 31.03 57.51 22.35
N ARG A 210 31.92 57.50 23.35
CA ARG A 210 32.06 58.57 24.32
C ARG A 210 33.54 58.93 24.36
N GLU A 211 33.88 60.04 23.74
CA GLU A 211 35.14 60.77 23.96
C GLU A 211 34.83 61.99 24.83
N LEU A 212 35.81 62.28 25.70
CA LEU A 212 35.97 63.39 26.66
C LEU A 212 35.18 63.29 27.97
#